data_AF-A0A946B6V6-F1
#
_entry.id   AF-A0A946B6V6-F1
#
_cell.length_a   1.000
_cell.length_b   1.000
_cell.length_c   1.000
_cell.angle_alpha   90.00
_cell.angle_beta   90.00
_cell.angle_gamma   90.00
#
_symmetry.space_group_name_H-M   'P 1'
#
loop_
_entity.id
_entity.type
_entity.pdbx_description
1 polymer ?
#
loop_
_entity_poly.entity_id
_entity_poly.type
_entity_poly.pdbx_seq_one_letter_code
_entity_poly.pdbx_strand_id
1 'polypeptide(L)' 'MRCKAAVLRQSGAPRPFVDSKPLSIEEIDLAPPGPNEVVIKIAGAGLCHSDLSVLNGDRPRPTPTVMGHE' A
#
# COMPACT_ATOMS: atom_id res chain seq x y z
N MET A 1 -6.95 -13.79 8.14
CA MET A 1 -6.85 -14.40 6.80
C MET A 1 -5.57 -13.91 6.15
N ARG A 2 -4.75 -14.79 5.58
CA ARG A 2 -3.47 -14.40 5.01
C ARG A 2 -3.61 -13.96 3.55
N CYS A 3 -3.04 -12.82 3.18
CA CYS A 3 -2.98 -12.33 1.81
C CYS A 3 -1.67 -11.57 1.55
N LYS A 4 -1.42 -11.21 0.29
CA LYS A 4 -0.29 -10.36 -0.10
C LYS A 4 -0.75 -8.92 -0.30
N ALA A 5 0.08 -7.96 0.07
CA ALA A 5 -0.17 -6.54 -0.14
C ALA A 5 1.11 -5.78 -0.51
N ALA A 6 0.96 -4.65 -1.22
CA ALA A 6 2.05 -3.70 -1.42
C ALA A 6 2.11 -2.74 -0.22
N VAL A 7 3.16 -2.88 0.60
CA VAL A 7 3.32 -2.14 1.85
C VAL A 7 4.38 -1.04 1.66
N LEU A 8 4.01 0.17 2.05
CA LEU A 8 4.92 1.31 2.19
C LEU A 8 5.30 1.46 3.65
N ARG A 9 6.57 1.20 3.99
CA ARG A 9 7.09 1.33 5.36
C ARG A 9 7.61 2.73 5.66
N GLN A 10 8.14 3.43 4.66
CA GLN A 10 8.66 4.78 4.78
C GLN A 10 8.51 5.52 3.43
N SER A 11 7.96 6.73 3.46
CA SER A 11 7.90 7.63 2.31
C SER A 11 9.22 8.39 2.10
N GLY A 12 9.40 8.96 0.91
CA GLY A 12 10.54 9.85 0.61
C GLY A 12 11.82 9.10 0.23
N ALA A 13 11.73 7.84 -0.21
CA ALA A 13 12.87 7.13 -0.74
C ALA A 13 13.45 7.85 -1.97
N PRO A 14 14.78 7.81 -2.20
CA PRO A 14 15.39 8.45 -3.35
C PRO A 14 14.95 7.77 -4.65
N ARG A 15 14.91 8.54 -5.74
CA ARG A 15 14.72 7.99 -7.09
C ARG A 15 16.07 7.53 -7.69
N PRO A 16 16.07 6.56 -8.62
CA PRO A 16 14.90 5.87 -9.17
C PRO A 16 14.40 4.74 -8.25
N PHE A 17 13.08 4.50 -8.22
CA PHE A 17 12.46 3.50 -7.34
C PHE A 17 12.78 2.04 -7.69
N VAL A 18 13.35 1.78 -8.87
CA VAL A 18 13.90 0.46 -9.21
C VAL A 18 15.05 0.06 -8.29
N ASP A 19 15.78 1.04 -7.76
CA ASP A 19 16.91 0.84 -6.86
C ASP A 19 16.48 0.92 -5.40
N SER A 20 15.77 1.99 -5.02
CA SER A 20 15.39 2.23 -3.62
C SER A 20 14.20 1.40 -3.13
N LYS A 21 13.37 0.90 -4.04
CA LYS A 21 12.26 -0.03 -3.79
C LYS A 21 11.46 0.31 -2.52
N PRO A 22 10.80 1.48 -2.46
CA PRO A 22 10.04 1.91 -1.27
C PRO A 22 8.84 1.02 -0.94
N LEU A 23 8.37 0.24 -1.92
CA LEU A 23 7.28 -0.71 -1.76
C LEU A 23 7.80 -2.15 -1.75
N SER A 24 7.35 -2.90 -0.75
CA SER A 24 7.56 -4.34 -0.63
C SER A 24 6.23 -5.08 -0.80
N ILE A 25 6.27 -6.21 -1.51
CA ILE A 25 5.15 -7.16 -1.49
C ILE A 25 5.33 -8.04 -0.26
N GLU A 26 4.43 -7.92 0.70
CA GLU A 26 4.51 -8.62 1.98
C GLU A 26 3.29 -9.52 2.18
N GLU A 27 3.47 -10.63 2.89
CA GLU A 27 2.36 -11.40 3.43
C GLU A 27 1.85 -10.72 4.70
N ILE A 28 0.54 -10.48 4.76
CA ILE A 28 -0.14 -9.86 5.89
C ILE A 28 -1.29 -10.73 6.36
N ASP A 29 -1.63 -10.60 7.63
CA ASP A 29 -2.81 -11.24 8.22
C ASP A 29 -3.92 -10.19 8.41
N LEU A 30 -5.00 -10.33 7.64
CA LEU A 30 -6.21 -9.51 7.77
C LEU A 30 -7.10 -10.05 8.88
N ALA A 31 -7.55 -9.16 9.77
CA ALA A 31 -8.54 -9.50 10.78
C ALA A 31 -9.88 -9.94 10.13
N PRO A 32 -10.70 -10.77 10.80
CA PRO A 32 -12.06 -10.99 10.34
C PRO A 32 -12.85 -9.67 10.32
N PRO A 33 -13.83 -9.52 9.41
CA PRO A 33 -14.63 -8.30 9.34
C PRO A 33 -15.48 -8.15 10.62
N GLY A 34 -15.60 -6.92 11.11
CA GLY A 34 -16.52 -6.56 12.17
C GLY A 34 -17.98 -6.44 11.70
N PRO A 35 -18.89 -6.00 12.59
CA PRO A 35 -20.27 -5.71 12.22
C PRO A 35 -20.32 -4.63 11.12
N ASN A 36 -21.11 -4.88 10.06
CA ASN A 36 -21.25 -4.00 8.89
C ASN A 36 -19.99 -3.83 8.02
N GLU A 37 -18.99 -4.70 8.18
CA GLU A 37 -17.84 -4.76 7.29
C GLU A 37 -17.94 -5.95 6.34
N VAL A 38 -17.27 -5.86 5.19
CA VAL A 38 -17.19 -6.95 4.22
C VAL A 38 -15.74 -7.20 3.83
N VAL A 39 -15.44 -8.45 3.51
CA VAL A 39 -14.13 -8.84 2.99
C VAL A 39 -14.23 -8.94 1.49
N ILE A 40 -13.39 -8.17 0.79
CA ILE A 40 -13.36 -8.14 -0.67
C ILE A 40 -12.06 -8.79 -1.13
N LYS A 41 -12.17 -9.74 -2.08
CA LYS A 41 -11.02 -10.22 -2.83
C LYS A 41 -10.78 -9.28 -4.01
N ILE A 42 -9.72 -8.49 -3.93
CA ILE A 42 -9.33 -7.56 -4.99
C ILE A 42 -8.91 -8.35 -6.24
N ALA A 43 -9.55 -8.08 -7.38
CA ALA A 43 -9.28 -8.74 -8.66
C ALA A 43 -8.22 -7.99 -9.50
N GLY A 44 -8.10 -6.69 -9.31
CA GLY A 44 -7.12 -5.81 -9.94
C GLY A 44 -7.06 -4.49 -9.16
N ALA A 45 -5.95 -3.77 -9.29
CA ALA A 45 -5.75 -2.47 -8.66
C ALA A 45 -5.08 -1.50 -9.64
N GLY A 46 -5.55 -0.26 -9.66
CA GLY A 46 -4.98 0.84 -10.43
C GLY A 46 -3.79 1.49 -9.73
N LEU A 47 -2.95 2.18 -10.51
CA LEU A 47 -1.94 3.09 -9.98
C LEU A 47 -2.36 4.51 -10.30
N CYS A 48 -2.73 5.24 -9.26
CA CYS A 48 -3.08 6.64 -9.38
C CYS A 48 -1.83 7.51 -9.24
N HIS A 49 -1.88 8.70 -9.85
CA HIS A 49 -0.86 9.72 -9.60
C HIS A 49 -0.72 10.08 -8.11
N SER A 50 -1.81 9.98 -7.34
CA SER A 50 -1.78 10.32 -5.92
C SER A 50 -1.05 9.29 -5.06
N ASP A 51 -0.92 8.03 -5.50
CA ASP A 51 -0.07 7.03 -4.84
C ASP A 51 1.42 7.43 -4.95
N LEU A 52 1.81 7.97 -6.11
CA LEU A 52 3.15 8.51 -6.31
C LEU A 52 3.46 9.71 -5.39
N SER A 53 2.49 10.60 -5.18
CA SER A 53 2.66 11.73 -4.24
C SER A 53 2.90 11.24 -2.80
N VAL A 54 2.28 10.13 -2.40
CA VAL A 54 2.53 9.52 -1.07
C VAL A 54 3.92 8.89 -1.01
N LEU A 55 4.35 8.20 -2.07
CA LEU A 55 5.69 7.61 -2.16
C LEU A 55 6.80 8.66 -2.08
N ASN A 56 6.63 9.79 -2.77
CA ASN A 56 7.59 10.90 -2.74
C ASN A 56 7.64 11.61 -1.38
N GLY A 57 6.59 11.48 -0.56
CA GLY A 57 6.43 12.27 0.66
C GLY A 57 5.78 13.64 0.44
N ASP A 58 5.37 13.97 -0.79
CA ASP A 58 4.63 15.21 -1.12
C ASP A 58 3.25 15.24 -0.44
N ARG A 59 2.66 14.06 -0.25
CA ARG A 59 1.43 13.84 0.52
C ARG A 59 1.69 12.86 1.66
N PRO A 60 2.21 13.32 2.80
CA PRO A 60 2.54 12.45 3.92
C PRO A 60 1.31 11.64 4.36
N ARG A 61 1.50 10.33 4.52
CA ARG A 61 0.53 9.42 5.11
C ARG A 61 1.19 8.69 6.29
N PRO A 62 0.41 8.26 7.31
CA PRO A 62 0.94 7.39 8.34
C PRO A 62 1.55 6.14 7.71
N THR A 63 2.76 5.77 8.12
CA THR A 63 3.43 4.54 7.71
C THR A 63 3.68 3.65 8.95
N PRO A 64 3.63 2.30 8.81
CA PRO A 64 3.43 1.55 7.57
C PRO A 64 1.98 1.61 7.06
N THR A 65 1.80 1.52 5.74
CA THR A 65 0.48 1.52 5.10
C THR A 65 0.42 0.63 3.87
N VAL A 66 -0.76 0.08 3.56
CA VAL A 66 -1.04 -0.63 2.31
C VAL A 66 -1.50 0.40 1.28
N MET A 67 -0.83 0.41 0.13
CA MET A 67 -1.11 1.39 -0.94
C MET A 67 -2.26 0.95 -1.86
N GLY A 68 -2.79 1.90 -2.63
CA GLY A 68 -3.83 1.69 -3.63
C GLY A 68 -5.22 2.15 -3.17
N HIS A 69 -5.98 2.71 -4.12
CA HIS A 69 -7.35 3.20 -3.90
C HIS A 69 -8.20 3.16 -5.17
N GLU A 70 -7.74 2.44 -6.19
CA GLU A 70 -8.38 2.24 -7.48
C GLU A 70 -8.42 0.75 -7.81
#